data_AF-A0A8T4FLK0-F1
#
_entry.id   AF-A0A8T4FLK0-F1
#
_cell.length_a   1.000
_cell.length_b   1.000
_cell.length_c   1.000
_cell.angle_alpha   90.00
_cell.angle_beta   90.00
_cell.angle_gamma   90.00
#
_symmetry.space_group_name_H-M   'P 1'
#
loop_
_entity.id
_entity.type
_entity.pdbx_description
1 polymer ?
#
loop_
_entity_poly.entity_id
_entity_poly.type
_entity_poly.pdbx_seq_one_letter_code
_entity_poly.pdbx_strand_id
1 'polypeptide(L)' 'MTRIQYTGSNYDELKSLLGDKLLAPYFCMGFTMLSVLTDDGFISVQEGDYVEVDDNGNVIGVS' A
#
# COMPACT_ATOMS: atom_id res chain seq x y z
N MET A 1 -10.18 -6.05 -10.30
CA MET A 1 -9.88 -6.06 -8.85
C MET A 1 -8.66 -6.92 -8.57
N THR A 2 -7.62 -6.32 -7.99
CA THR A 2 -6.38 -7.00 -7.58
C THR A 2 -6.22 -6.89 -6.08
N ARG A 3 -5.86 -7.99 -5.41
CA ARG A 3 -5.57 -8.03 -3.97
C ARG A 3 -4.14 -8.51 -3.77
N ILE A 4 -3.32 -7.71 -3.11
CA ILE A 4 -1.88 -7.97 -2.91
C ILE A 4 -1.54 -7.81 -1.43
N GLN A 5 -0.78 -8.75 -0.87
CA GLN A 5 -0.29 -8.64 0.50
C GLN A 5 0.98 -7.80 0.53
N TYR A 6 1.09 -6.85 1.46
CA TYR A 6 2.37 -6.19 1.72
C TYR A 6 3.25 -7.07 2.60
N THR A 7 4.43 -7.44 2.09
CA THR A 7 5.36 -8.39 2.76
C THR A 7 6.58 -7.72 3.38
N GLY A 8 6.57 -6.39 3.53
CA GLY A 8 7.75 -5.63 3.95
C GLY A 8 8.80 -5.43 2.85
N SER A 9 8.86 -6.37 1.89
CA SER A 9 9.91 -6.49 0.87
C SER A 9 9.41 -6.31 -0.58
N ASN A 10 8.10 -6.41 -0.84
CA ASN A 10 7.52 -6.27 -2.18
C ASN A 10 7.08 -4.84 -2.51
N TYR A 11 7.83 -3.83 -2.04
CA TYR A 11 7.55 -2.42 -2.33
C TYR A 11 7.45 -2.13 -3.82
N ASP A 12 8.39 -2.64 -4.63
CA ASP A 12 8.41 -2.39 -6.08
C ASP A 12 7.18 -2.97 -6.79
N GLU A 13 6.65 -4.10 -6.30
CA GLU A 13 5.42 -4.72 -6.81
C GLU A 13 4.21 -3.81 -6.53
N LEU A 14 4.06 -3.36 -5.28
CA LEU A 14 3.02 -2.39 -4.91
C LEU A 14 3.18 -1.06 -5.67
N LYS A 15 4.41 -0.61 -5.90
CA LYS A 15 4.71 0.63 -6.63
C LYS A 15 4.28 0.53 -8.09
N SER A 16 4.42 -0.64 -8.71
CA SER A 16 3.95 -0.88 -10.07
C SER A 16 2.43 -0.79 -10.22
N LEU A 17 1.68 -1.16 -9.16
CA LEU A 17 0.22 -1.14 -9.14
C LEU A 17 -0.35 0.25 -8.79
N LEU A 18 0.26 0.92 -7.81
CA LEU A 18 -0.27 2.16 -7.23
C LEU A 18 0.37 3.43 -7.82
N GLY A 19 1.50 3.29 -8.52
CA GLY A 19 2.22 4.41 -9.11
C GLY A 19 2.58 5.45 -8.05
N ASP A 20 2.36 6.72 -8.36
CA ASP A 20 2.71 7.84 -7.47
C ASP A 20 1.88 7.93 -6.19
N LYS A 21 0.80 7.14 -6.08
CA LYS A 21 0.00 7.06 -4.85
C LYS A 21 0.74 6.33 -3.73
N LEU A 22 1.66 5.42 -4.07
CA LEU A 22 2.48 4.75 -3.06
C LEU A 22 3.69 5.60 -2.68
N LEU A 23 3.75 5.97 -1.41
CA LEU A 23 4.85 6.71 -0.82
C LEU A 23 5.98 5.79 -0.36
N ALA A 24 7.16 6.38 -0.12
CA ALA A 24 8.32 5.63 0.36
C ALA A 24 8.02 4.91 1.69
N PRO A 25 8.57 3.70 1.89
CA PRO A 25 8.45 2.99 3.15
C PRO A 25 9.04 3.80 4.30
N TYR A 26 8.41 3.71 5.46
CA TYR A 26 8.88 4.32 6.69
C TYR A 26 8.88 3.29 7.81
N PHE A 27 9.73 3.52 8.81
CA PHE A 27 9.84 2.65 9.97
C PHE A 27 9.08 3.25 11.15
N CYS A 28 8.18 2.48 11.75
CA CYS A 28 7.38 2.91 12.88
C CYS A 28 7.26 1.77 13.90
N MET A 29 7.56 2.06 15.17
CA MET A 29 7.37 1.14 16.31
C MET A 29 7.95 -0.29 16.14
N GLY A 30 9.00 -0.46 15.32
CA GLY A 30 9.66 -1.77 15.14
C GLY A 30 9.29 -2.49 13.84
N PHE A 31 8.43 -1.91 13.00
CA PHE A 31 7.97 -2.51 11.75
C PHE A 31 8.08 -1.53 10.59
N THR A 32 8.22 -2.07 9.38
CA THR A 32 8.17 -1.29 8.14
C THR A 32 6.72 -1.09 7.73
N MET A 33 6.37 0.15 7.40
CA MET A 33 5.04 0.56 6.98
C MET A 33 5.11 1.31 5.65
N LEU A 34 4.00 1.29 4.92
CA LEU A 34 3.79 2.08 3.71
C LEU A 34 2.68 3.09 3.94
N SER A 35 2.73 4.20 3.22
CA SER A 35 1.60 5.12 3.09
C SER A 35 1.12 5.13 1.66
N VAL A 36 -0.20 4.99 1.48
CA VAL A 36 -0.86 5.12 0.19
C VAL A 36 -1.75 6.36 0.21
N LEU A 37 -1.56 7.24 -0.76
CA LEU A 37 -2.40 8.42 -0.98
C LEU A 37 -3.74 8.00 -1.57
N THR A 38 -4.82 8.49 -0.96
CA THR A 38 -6.21 8.35 -1.42
C THR A 38 -6.85 9.74 -1.52
N ASP A 39 -8.06 9.80 -2.07
CA ASP A 39 -8.81 11.06 -2.19
C ASP A 39 -9.14 11.69 -0.82
N ASP A 40 -9.20 10.87 0.24
CA ASP A 40 -9.51 11.26 1.62
C ASP A 40 -8.26 11.48 2.49
N GLY A 41 -7.05 11.29 1.96
CA GLY A 41 -5.80 11.48 2.69
C GLY A 41 -4.81 10.33 2.49
N PHE A 42 -4.31 9.75 3.58
CA PHE A 42 -3.33 8.67 3.53
C PHE A 42 -3.80 7.47 4.34
N ILE A 43 -3.66 6.28 3.75
CA ILE A 43 -3.84 5.02 4.45
C ILE A 43 -2.47 4.44 4.76
N SER A 44 -2.31 3.95 6.00
CA SER A 44 -1.09 3.24 6.39
C SER A 44 -1.29 1.75 6.21
N VAL A 45 -0.35 1.10 5.54
CA VAL A 45 -0.33 -0.34 5.28
C VAL A 45 0.83 -0.95 6.05
N GLN A 46 0.54 -1.93 6.89
CA GLN A 46 1.51 -2.67 7.68
C GLN A 46 1.90 -3.97 6.97
N GLU A 47 3.09 -4.49 7.28
CA GLU A 47 3.48 -5.82 6.85
C GLU A 47 2.45 -6.85 7.33
N GLY A 48 1.93 -7.65 6.40
CA GLY A 48 0.85 -8.60 6.63
C GLY A 48 -0.51 -8.14 6.11
N ASP A 49 -0.73 -6.84 5.96
CA ASP A 49 -1.99 -6.28 5.44
C ASP A 49 -2.17 -6.61 3.96
N TYR A 50 -3.42 -6.78 3.55
CA TYR A 50 -3.80 -6.85 2.15
C TYR A 50 -4.26 -5.49 1.65
N VAL A 51 -3.75 -5.08 0.48
CA VAL A 51 -4.18 -3.89 -0.26
C VAL A 51 -5.09 -4.33 -1.41
N GLU A 52 -6.30 -3.81 -1.43
CA GLU A 52 -7.29 -4.06 -2.49
C GLU A 52 -7.33 -2.88 -3.45
N VAL A 53 -7.05 -3.15 -4.72
CA VAL A 53 -6.90 -2.16 -5.77
C VAL A 53 -7.93 -2.39 -6.88
N ASP A 54 -8.60 -1.32 -7.30
CA ASP A 54 -9.51 -1.33 -8.45
C ASP A 54 -8.74 -1.31 -9.78
N ASP A 55 -9.46 -1.40 -10.91
CA ASP A 55 -8.84 -1.46 -12.24
C ASP A 55 -8.22 -0.10 -12.68
N ASN A 56 -8.42 0.97 -11.89
CA ASN A 56 -7.86 2.30 -12.11
C ASN A 56 -6.66 2.59 -11.18
N GLY A 57 -6.21 1.61 -10.40
CA GLY A 57 -5.11 1.78 -9.45
C GLY A 57 -5.51 2.57 -8.19
N ASN A 58 -6.80 2.61 -7.83
CA ASN A 58 -7.27 3.19 -6.57
C ASN A 58 -7.35 2.13 -5.48
N VAL A 59 -6.90 2.47 -4.27
CA VAL A 59 -7.09 1.62 -3.10
C VAL A 59 -8.53 1.74 -2.62
N ILE A 60 -9.23 0.61 -2.56
CA ILE A 60 -10.62 0.51 -2.10
C ILE A 60 -10.73 -0.20 -0.74
N GLY A 61 -9.64 -0.79 -0.24
CA GLY A 61 -9.60 -1.44 1.06
C GLY A 61 -8.19 -1.80 1.51
N VAL A 62 -8.00 -1.81 2.83
CA VAL A 62 -6.84 -2.39 3.52
C VAL A 62 -7.36 -3.25 4.67
N SER A 63 -6.92 -4.51 4.75
CA SER A 63 -7.42 -5.52 5.71
C SER A 63 -6.33 -6.42 6.27
#